data_AF-A0A329VL45-F1
#
_entry.id   AF-A0A329VL45-F1
#
_cell.length_a   1.000
_cell.length_b   1.000
_cell.length_c   1.000
_cell.angle_alpha   90.00
_cell.angle_beta   90.00
_cell.angle_gamma   90.00
#
_symmetry.space_group_name_H-M   'P 1'
#
loop_
_entity.id
_entity.type
_entity.pdbx_description
1 polymer ?
#
loop_
_entity_poly.entity_id
_entity_poly.type
_entity_poly.pdbx_seq_one_letter_code
_entity_poly.pdbx_strand_id
1 'polypeptide(L)' 'MYAYHIQKQTKEMLMKVAEPVSVRMPTKLKEILQSIADAGDRSLSKEILRRVKESLKNEGIVIPE' A
#
# COMPACT_ATOMS: atom_id res chain seq x y z
N MET A 1 8.01 34.06 8.03
CA MET A 1 8.80 32.87 8.44
C MET A 1 7.99 31.71 9.04
N TYR A 2 6.69 31.86 9.36
CA TYR A 2 5.88 30.77 9.92
C TYR A 2 5.38 29.72 8.92
N ALA A 3 5.13 30.11 7.66
CA ALA A 3 4.60 29.20 6.64
C ALA A 3 5.57 28.07 6.24
N TYR A 4 6.88 28.32 6.28
CA TYR A 4 7.90 27.34 5.93
C TYR A 4 7.97 26.16 6.91
N HIS A 5 7.72 26.40 8.20
CA HIS A 5 7.79 25.36 9.22
C HIS A 5 6.60 24.41 9.15
N ILE A 6 5.41 24.93 8.82
CA ILE A 6 4.18 24.14 8.64
C ILE A 6 4.30 23.23 7.40
N GLN A 7 4.85 23.76 6.29
CA GLN A 7 5.09 22.96 5.07
C GLN A 7 6.14 21.87 5.28
N LYS A 8 7.17 22.12 6.10
CA LYS A 8 8.21 21.12 6.40
C LYS A 8 7.67 19.99 7.27
N GLN A 9 6.86 20.31 8.29
CA GLN A 9 6.21 19.31 9.14
C GLN A 9 5.18 18.47 8.37
N THR A 10 4.38 19.07 7.48
CA THR A 10 3.46 18.29 6.63
C THR A 10 4.21 17.37 5.67
N LYS A 11 5.34 17.82 5.12
CA LYS A 11 6.21 17.00 4.27
C LYS A 11 6.88 15.85 5.02
N GLU A 12 7.36 16.08 6.25
CA GLU A 12 7.92 15.04 7.12
C GLU A 12 6.85 14.05 7.63
N MET A 13 5.62 14.52 7.90
CA MET A 13 4.49 13.68 8.32
C MET A 13 3.94 12.84 7.15
N LEU A 14 3.95 13.39 5.93
CA LEU A 14 3.71 12.63 4.69
C LEU A 14 4.84 11.63 4.42
N MET A 15 6.08 11.91 4.86
CA MET A 15 7.28 11.07 4.71
C MET A 15 7.43 9.92 5.71
N LYS A 16 6.42 9.63 6.55
CA LYS A 16 6.14 8.22 6.88
C LYS A 16 5.51 7.48 5.68
N VAL A 17 5.96 7.80 4.45
CA VAL A 17 5.67 7.02 3.25
C VAL A 17 6.29 5.67 3.52
N ALA A 18 5.45 4.64 3.65
CA ALA A 18 5.92 3.27 3.82
C ALA A 18 7.04 2.98 2.82
N GLU A 19 8.14 2.40 3.30
CA GLU A 19 9.26 2.07 2.43
C GLU A 19 8.78 1.17 1.29
N PRO A 20 9.14 1.47 0.03
CA PRO A 20 8.65 0.71 -1.11
C PRO A 20 9.22 -0.71 -1.06
N VAL A 21 8.34 -1.71 -0.98
CA VAL A 21 8.72 -3.13 -1.10
C VAL A 21 8.49 -3.58 -2.54
N SER A 22 9.54 -4.14 -3.16
CA SER A 22 9.43 -4.79 -4.47
C SER A 22 9.24 -6.29 -4.31
N VAL A 23 8.27 -6.87 -5.03
CA VAL A 23 7.98 -8.30 -5.01
C VAL A 23 8.13 -8.86 -6.42
N ARG A 24 8.98 -9.87 -6.59
CA ARG A 24 9.03 -10.64 -7.83
C ARG A 24 7.92 -11.69 -7.82
N MET A 25 7.16 -11.76 -8.90
CA MET A 25 6.07 -12.72 -9.06
C MET A 25 5.98 -13.21 -10.51
N PRO A 26 5.43 -14.41 -10.75
CA PRO A 26 5.16 -14.91 -12.10
C PRO A 26 4.24 -13.96 -12.87
N THR A 27 4.48 -13.79 -14.17
CA THR A 27 3.73 -12.87 -15.04
C THR A 27 2.23 -13.10 -14.97
N LYS A 28 1.81 -14.37 -15.07
CA LYS A 28 0.38 -14.75 -15.02
C LYS A 28 -0.29 -14.36 -13.69
N LEU A 29 0.45 -14.45 -12.57
CA LEU A 29 -0.08 -14.03 -11.27
C LEU A 29 -0.25 -12.51 -11.20
N LYS A 30 0.73 -11.77 -11.74
CA LYS A 30 0.66 -10.31 -11.84
C LYS A 30 -0.54 -9.87 -12.67
N GLU A 31 -0.77 -10.51 -13.82
CA GLU A 31 -1.91 -10.22 -14.71
C GLU A 31 -3.25 -10.45 -14.01
N ILE A 32 -3.41 -11.58 -13.32
CA ILE A 32 -4.64 -11.87 -12.54
C ILE A 32 -4.88 -10.80 -11.47
N LEU A 33 -3.84 -10.45 -10.70
CA LEU A 33 -3.95 -9.43 -9.66
C LEU A 33 -4.25 -8.05 -10.25
N GLN A 34 -3.69 -7.73 -11.42
CA GLN A 34 -3.97 -6.49 -12.14
C GLN A 34 -5.43 -6.43 -12.58
N SER A 35 -5.96 -7.48 -13.21
CA SER A 35 -7.37 -7.52 -13.64
C SER A 35 -8.35 -7.36 -12.49
N ILE A 36 -8.05 -7.94 -11.33
CA ILE A 36 -8.88 -7.79 -10.13
C ILE A 36 -8.79 -6.37 -9.55
N ALA A 37 -7.59 -5.78 -9.57
CA ALA A 37 -7.39 -4.40 -9.14
C ALA A 37 -8.19 -3.43 -10.04
N ASP A 38 -8.11 -3.61 -11.36
CA ASP A 38 -8.82 -2.79 -12.35
C ASP A 38 -10.34 -2.91 -12.18
N ALA A 39 -10.86 -4.14 -11.98
CA ALA A 39 -12.29 -4.37 -11.73
C ALA A 39 -12.78 -3.72 -10.42
N GLY A 40 -11.88 -3.49 -9.47
CA GLY A 40 -12.19 -2.89 -8.17
C GLY A 40 -11.88 -1.39 -8.06
N ASP A 41 -11.50 -0.72 -9.15
CA ASP A 41 -11.02 0.68 -9.19
C ASP A 41 -9.85 0.93 -8.20
N ARG A 42 -8.86 0.03 -8.20
CA ARG A 42 -7.68 0.09 -7.33
C ARG A 42 -6.40 -0.08 -8.12
N SER A 43 -5.31 0.46 -7.60
CA SER A 43 -3.98 0.13 -8.10
C SER A 43 -3.58 -1.28 -7.69
N LEU A 44 -2.72 -1.93 -8.49
CA LEU A 44 -2.14 -3.24 -8.17
C LEU A 44 -1.53 -3.28 -6.76
N SER A 45 -0.82 -2.22 -6.37
CA SER A 45 -0.23 -2.09 -5.03
C SER A 45 -1.28 -2.12 -3.92
N LYS A 46 -2.41 -1.41 -4.10
CA LYS A 46 -3.51 -1.40 -3.12
C LYS A 46 -4.19 -2.76 -3.02
N GLU A 47 -4.36 -3.46 -4.14
CA GLU A 47 -4.96 -4.80 -4.14
C GLU A 47 -4.05 -5.84 -3.47
N ILE A 48 -2.74 -5.78 -3.72
CA ILE A 48 -1.77 -6.65 -3.03
C ILE A 48 -1.82 -6.38 -1.53
N LEU A 49 -1.75 -5.11 -1.10
CA LEU A 49 -1.81 -4.75 0.31
C LEU A 49 -3.11 -5.19 0.97
N ARG A 50 -4.25 -5.02 0.30
CA ARG A 50 -5.56 -5.47 0.79
C ARG A 50 -5.56 -6.97 1.07
N ARG A 51 -5.11 -7.77 0.10
CA ARG A 51 -5.05 -9.24 0.23
C ARG A 51 -4.08 -9.70 1.32
N VAL A 52 -2.93 -9.05 1.45
CA VAL A 52 -1.97 -9.35 2.52
C VAL A 52 -2.60 -9.04 3.88
N LYS A 53 -3.25 -7.88 4.04
CA LYS A 53 -3.98 -7.53 5.27
C LYS A 53 -5.09 -8.53 5.60
N GLU A 54 -5.88 -8.94 4.60
CA GLU A 54 -6.94 -9.93 4.76
C GLU A 54 -6.39 -11.31 5.16
N SER A 55 -5.29 -11.77 4.54
CA SER A 55 -4.64 -13.03 4.92
C SER A 55 -4.15 -13.01 6.36
N LEU A 56 -3.43 -11.96 6.75
CA LEU A 56 -2.91 -11.80 8.11
C LEU A 56 -4.04 -11.74 9.14
N LYS A 57 -5.13 -11.04 8.83
CA LYS A 57 -6.32 -11.01 9.68
C LYS A 57 -6.95 -12.40 9.84
N ASN A 58 -7.03 -13.19 8.77
CA ASN A 58 -7.55 -14.56 8.81
C ASN A 58 -6.66 -15.51 9.62
N GLU A 59 -5.36 -15.22 9.71
CA GLU A 59 -4.39 -15.91 10.56
C GLU A 59 -4.40 -15.42 12.02
N GLY A 60 -5.23 -14.42 12.36
CA GLY A 60 -5.33 -13.85 13.71
C GLY A 60 -4.30 -12.77 14.02
N ILE A 61 -3.54 -12.30 13.01
CA ILE A 61 -2.55 -11.24 13.17
C ILE A 61 -3.23 -9.88 12.96
N VAL A 62 -3.32 -9.09 14.03
CA VAL A 62 -3.93 -7.74 13.98
C VAL A 62 -2.86 -6.70 13.66
N ILE A 63 -2.99 -6.03 12.52
CA ILE A 63 -2.14 -4.90 12.14
C ILE A 63 -2.80 -3.62 12.67
N PRO A 64 -2.15 -2.83 13.55
CA PRO A 64 -2.68 -1.55 13.99
C PRO A 64 -2.72 -0.54 12.83
N GLU A 65 -3.81 0.23 12.75
CA GLU A 65 -4.03 1.26 11.70
C GLU A 65 -3.30 2.57 11.97
#